data_AF-A0A1E8Q6N6-F1
#
_entry.id   AF-A0A1E8Q6N6-F1
#
_cell.length_a   1.000
_cell.length_b   1.000
_cell.length_c   1.000
_cell.angle_alpha   90.00
_cell.angle_beta   90.00
_cell.angle_gamma   90.00
#
_symmetry.space_group_name_H-M   'P 1'
#
loop_
_entity.id
_entity.type
_entity.pdbx_description
1 polymer ?
#
loop_
_entity_poly.entity_id
_entity_poly.type
_entity_poly.pdbx_seq_one_letter_code
_entity_poly.pdbx_strand_id
1 'polypeptide(L)'
;MTLDRRWWIAIGVAVTALVVVVVSRTFFSGPSEECRPVRDILAFNDQQNEHIASRIEGNEGLPTPADDLAYQAWADGLAERAHNVTSPELAALSTDLAILADEFTRSLPTLRAQAESRAPGAPTPPEVYQLEAVNARIADKLSRLHDACS
;
A
#
# COMPACT_ATOMS: atom_id res chain seq x y z
N MET A 1 47.48 19.82 30.83
CA MET A 1 47.93 19.45 29.48
C MET A 1 46.93 20.04 28.50
N THR A 2 47.27 21.17 27.87
CA THR A 2 46.42 21.80 26.86
C THR A 2 46.63 21.06 25.54
N LEU A 3 45.57 20.45 24.99
CA LEU A 3 45.61 19.82 23.68
C LEU A 3 46.14 20.81 22.64
N ASP A 4 47.17 20.40 21.90
CA ASP A 4 47.81 21.22 20.87
C ASP A 4 46.79 21.70 19.83
N ARG A 5 46.98 22.93 19.34
CA ARG A 5 46.04 23.55 18.36
C ARG A 5 45.83 22.68 17.11
N ARG A 6 46.83 21.86 16.74
CA ARG A 6 46.74 20.89 15.63
C ARG A 6 45.78 19.74 15.92
N TRP A 7 45.69 19.28 17.16
CA TRP A 7 44.75 18.25 17.59
C TRP A 7 43.32 18.77 17.65
N TRP A 8 43.12 20.02 18.07
CA TRP A 8 41.81 20.68 18.02
C TRP A 8 41.25 20.78 16.59
N ILE A 9 42.11 21.13 15.62
CA ILE A 9 41.71 21.19 14.21
C ILE A 9 41.36 19.78 13.69
N ALA A 10 42.17 18.77 14.01
CA ALA A 10 41.90 17.39 13.58
C ALA A 10 40.56 16.86 14.13
N ILE A 11 40.25 17.15 15.40
CA ILE A 11 38.96 16.78 16.02
C ILE A 11 37.80 17.52 15.33
N GLY A 12 37.94 18.83 15.09
CA GLY A 12 36.91 19.61 14.40
C GLY A 12 36.61 19.09 12.99
N VAL A 13 37.65 18.72 12.23
CA VAL A 13 37.51 18.13 10.89
C VAL A 13 36.84 16.76 10.97
N ALA A 14 37.24 15.92 11.93
CA ALA A 14 36.64 14.60 12.11
C ALA A 14 35.15 14.67 12.45
N VAL A 15 34.76 15.56 13.37
CA VAL A 15 33.34 15.77 13.73
C VAL A 15 32.54 16.28 12.53
N THR A 16 33.08 17.25 11.79
CA THR A 16 32.39 17.80 10.61
C THR A 16 32.21 16.72 9.52
N ALA A 17 33.24 15.91 9.26
CA ALA A 17 33.14 14.79 8.32
C ALA A 17 32.09 13.76 8.76
N LEU A 18 32.02 13.46 10.06
CA LEU A 18 31.06 12.52 10.62
C LEU A 18 29.62 13.05 10.49
N VAL A 19 29.41 14.34 10.76
CA VAL A 19 28.12 15.01 10.54
C VAL A 19 27.73 14.99 9.07
N VAL A 20 28.66 15.27 8.15
CA VAL A 20 28.41 15.20 6.70
C VAL A 20 28.05 13.80 6.25
N VAL A 21 28.72 12.75 6.77
CA VAL A 21 28.39 11.35 6.45
C VAL A 21 27.02 10.96 7.00
N VAL A 22 26.70 11.37 8.23
CA VAL A 22 25.38 11.10 8.83
C VAL A 22 24.29 11.79 8.04
N VAL A 23 24.43 13.08 7.73
CA VAL A 23 23.47 13.84 6.92
C VAL A 23 23.38 13.28 5.49
N SER A 24 24.50 12.89 4.88
CA SER A 24 24.50 12.23 3.57
C SER A 24 23.70 10.93 3.58
N ARG A 25 23.91 10.08 4.59
CA ARG A 25 23.19 8.81 4.71
C ARG A 25 21.72 8.96 5.11
N THR A 26 21.35 10.01 5.84
CA THR A 26 19.96 10.17 6.28
C THR A 26 19.13 11.03 5.34
N PHE A 27 19.73 11.99 4.64
CA PHE A 27 19.01 12.95 3.79
C PHE A 27 19.10 12.65 2.29
N PHE A 28 20.19 12.02 1.81
CA PHE A 28 20.39 11.67 0.40
C PHE A 28 20.21 10.18 0.10
N SER A 29 20.00 9.35 1.12
CA SER A 29 19.57 7.95 0.96
C SER A 29 18.05 7.87 1.10
N GLY A 30 17.33 8.60 0.23
CA GLY A 30 15.91 8.30 0.04
C GLY A 30 15.73 6.85 -0.42
N PRO A 31 14.49 6.31 -0.37
CA PRO A 31 14.21 5.00 -0.96
C PRO A 31 14.79 4.94 -2.37
N SER A 32 15.35 3.79 -2.77
CA SER A 32 15.91 3.59 -4.10
C SER A 32 14.93 4.12 -5.16
N GLU A 33 15.42 4.67 -6.27
CA GLU A 33 14.52 5.22 -7.31
C GLU A 33 13.49 4.17 -7.77
N GLU A 34 13.85 2.88 -7.69
CA GLU A 34 12.97 1.73 -7.97
C GLU A 34 11.82 1.57 -6.96
N CYS A 35 11.99 1.99 -5.71
CA CYS A 35 10.97 1.90 -4.66
C CYS A 35 10.04 3.11 -4.61
N ARG A 36 10.35 4.21 -5.31
CA ARG A 36 9.47 5.39 -5.34
C ARG A 36 8.06 5.03 -5.87
N PRO A 37 7.91 4.35 -7.01
CA PRO A 37 6.59 3.94 -7.51
C PRO A 37 5.84 2.99 -6.56
N VAL A 38 6.57 2.11 -5.85
CA VAL A 38 5.95 1.22 -4.85
C VAL A 38 5.41 2.00 -3.66
N ARG A 39 6.14 3.02 -3.18
CA ARG A 39 5.63 3.89 -2.11
C ARG A 39 4.40 4.68 -2.55
N ASP A 40 4.32 5.07 -3.82
CA ASP A 40 3.13 5.72 -4.36
C ASP A 40 1.91 4.79 -4.37
N ILE A 41 2.10 3.50 -4.66
CA ILE A 41 1.05 2.46 -4.51
C ILE A 41 0.58 2.37 -3.06
N LEU A 42 1.52 2.20 -2.12
CA LEU A 42 1.19 2.01 -0.70
C LEU A 42 0.47 3.24 -0.13
N ALA A 43 0.98 4.44 -0.40
CA ALA A 43 0.37 5.68 0.06
C ALA A 43 -1.03 5.91 -0.54
N PHE A 44 -1.22 5.57 -1.81
CA PHE A 44 -2.55 5.65 -2.44
C PHE A 44 -3.52 4.64 -1.81
N ASN A 45 -3.08 3.41 -1.58
CA ASN A 45 -3.90 2.39 -0.93
C ASN A 45 -4.36 2.84 0.47
N ASP A 46 -3.45 3.37 1.28
CA ASP A 46 -3.77 3.86 2.63
C ASP A 46 -4.80 5.00 2.56
N GLN A 47 -4.59 5.98 1.68
CA GLN A 47 -5.53 7.09 1.47
C GLN A 47 -6.91 6.61 1.01
N GLN A 48 -6.97 5.64 0.08
CA GLN A 48 -8.24 5.10 -0.38
C GLN A 48 -8.95 4.27 0.68
N ASN A 49 -8.22 3.50 1.50
CA ASN A 49 -8.80 2.77 2.62
C ASN A 49 -9.46 3.71 3.62
N GLU A 50 -8.82 4.83 3.96
CA GLU A 50 -9.42 5.87 4.80
C GLU A 50 -10.66 6.50 4.13
N HIS A 51 -10.58 6.78 2.82
CA HIS A 51 -11.71 7.36 2.08
C HIS A 51 -12.92 6.42 2.04
N ILE A 52 -12.70 5.14 1.71
CA ILE A 52 -13.74 4.11 1.65
C ILE A 52 -14.30 3.84 3.04
N ALA A 53 -13.45 3.74 4.07
CA ALA A 53 -13.91 3.58 5.45
C ALA A 53 -14.84 4.73 5.89
N SER A 54 -14.46 5.98 5.60
CA SER A 54 -15.28 7.16 5.93
C SER A 54 -16.64 7.21 5.22
N ARG A 55 -16.78 6.54 4.07
CA ARG A 55 -18.05 6.44 3.33
C ARG A 55 -18.97 5.34 3.87
N ILE A 56 -18.38 4.33 4.51
CA ILE A 56 -19.08 3.15 5.02
C ILE A 56 -19.36 3.29 6.53
N GLU A 57 -18.77 4.27 7.22
CA GLU A 57 -19.11 4.63 8.60
C GLU A 57 -20.64 4.85 8.76
N GLY A 58 -21.30 3.90 9.42
CA GLY A 58 -22.75 3.91 9.67
C GLY A 58 -23.56 2.91 8.83
N ASN A 59 -22.97 2.25 7.84
CA ASN A 59 -23.58 1.14 7.11
C ASN A 59 -23.18 -0.20 7.76
N GLU A 60 -24.07 -0.77 8.57
CA GLU A 60 -23.96 -2.17 9.00
C GLU A 60 -24.33 -3.08 7.81
N GLY A 61 -23.38 -3.36 6.90
CA GLY A 61 -23.65 -4.22 5.75
C GLY A 61 -22.57 -4.26 4.69
N LEU A 62 -22.81 -5.04 3.65
CA LEU A 62 -21.98 -5.06 2.43
C LEU A 62 -21.98 -3.68 1.75
N PRO A 63 -20.90 -3.32 1.02
CA PRO A 63 -20.88 -2.11 0.19
C PRO A 63 -22.12 -2.01 -0.71
N THR A 64 -22.70 -0.82 -0.78
CA THR A 64 -23.89 -0.52 -1.57
C THR A 64 -23.53 -0.26 -3.04
N PRO A 65 -24.50 -0.25 -3.98
CA PRO A 65 -24.21 0.11 -5.37
C PRO A 65 -23.64 1.52 -5.53
N ALA A 66 -23.89 2.42 -4.56
CA ALA A 66 -23.31 3.76 -4.55
C ALA A 66 -21.80 3.76 -4.24
N ASP A 67 -21.30 2.68 -3.62
CA ASP A 67 -19.89 2.52 -3.25
C ASP A 67 -19.05 1.89 -4.38
N ASP A 68 -19.70 1.25 -5.36
CA ASP A 68 -19.03 0.53 -6.46
C ASP A 68 -18.07 1.46 -7.24
N LEU A 69 -18.42 2.74 -7.42
CA LEU A 69 -17.55 3.73 -8.08
C LEU A 69 -16.28 4.02 -7.27
N ALA A 70 -16.37 4.07 -5.93
CA ALA A 70 -15.21 4.32 -5.08
C ALA A 70 -14.24 3.12 -5.11
N TYR A 71 -14.77 1.91 -5.04
CA TYR A 71 -13.99 0.69 -5.18
C TYR A 71 -13.36 0.58 -6.58
N GLN A 72 -14.10 0.89 -7.65
CA GLN A 72 -13.55 0.90 -8.99
C GLN A 72 -12.41 1.93 -9.15
N ALA A 73 -12.60 3.14 -8.63
CA ALA A 73 -11.55 4.17 -8.66
C ALA A 73 -10.28 3.75 -7.89
N TRP A 74 -10.45 3.02 -6.78
CA TRP A 74 -9.33 2.43 -6.06
C TRP A 74 -8.60 1.37 -6.90
N ALA A 75 -9.32 0.43 -7.52
CA ALA A 75 -8.70 -0.60 -8.38
C ALA A 75 -7.99 0.01 -9.60
N ASP A 76 -8.63 0.95 -10.29
CA ASP A 76 -8.05 1.65 -11.43
C ASP A 76 -6.81 2.46 -11.02
N GLY A 77 -6.85 3.12 -9.87
CA GLY A 77 -5.71 3.88 -9.34
C GLY A 77 -4.53 3.01 -8.91
N LEU A 78 -4.78 1.78 -8.44
CA LEU A 78 -3.74 0.78 -8.19
C LEU A 78 -3.13 0.29 -9.51
N ALA A 79 -3.95 0.02 -10.53
CA ALA A 79 -3.47 -0.39 -11.85
C ALA A 79 -2.58 0.68 -12.51
N GLU A 80 -3.02 1.95 -12.48
CA GLU A 80 -2.24 3.08 -12.98
C GLU A 80 -0.85 3.15 -12.34
N ARG A 81 -0.77 2.99 -11.02
CA ARG A 81 0.50 3.06 -10.29
C ARG A 81 1.36 1.82 -10.48
N ALA A 82 0.75 0.64 -10.59
CA ALA A 82 1.45 -0.60 -10.91
C ALA A 82 2.22 -0.51 -12.24
N HIS A 83 1.67 0.19 -13.24
CA HIS A 83 2.35 0.43 -14.51
C HIS A 83 3.62 1.27 -14.40
N ASN A 84 3.78 2.05 -13.33
CA ASN A 84 4.98 2.87 -13.11
C ASN A 84 6.12 2.10 -12.42
N VAL A 85 5.87 0.86 -11.98
CA VAL A 85 6.88 0.00 -11.34
C VAL A 85 7.64 -0.76 -12.41
N THR A 86 8.95 -0.51 -12.52
CA THR A 86 9.79 -1.04 -13.61
C THR A 86 10.74 -2.16 -13.19
N SER A 87 11.06 -2.27 -11.89
CA SER A 87 11.87 -3.38 -11.37
C SER A 87 11.11 -4.70 -11.56
N PRO A 88 11.67 -5.73 -12.20
CA PRO A 88 10.91 -6.91 -12.63
C PRO A 88 10.14 -7.61 -11.52
N GLU A 89 10.75 -7.78 -10.34
CA GLU A 89 10.13 -8.45 -9.20
C GLU A 89 9.01 -7.61 -8.59
N LEU A 90 9.25 -6.31 -8.42
CA LEU A 90 8.25 -5.37 -7.90
C LEU A 90 7.09 -5.19 -8.89
N ALA A 91 7.38 -5.14 -10.19
CA ALA A 91 6.38 -5.00 -11.25
C ALA A 91 5.42 -6.19 -11.27
N ALA A 92 5.91 -7.42 -11.07
CA ALA A 92 5.08 -8.60 -10.93
C ALA A 92 4.17 -8.50 -9.70
N LEU A 93 4.70 -8.11 -8.54
CA LEU A 93 3.91 -7.92 -7.32
C LEU A 93 2.84 -6.85 -7.45
N SER A 94 3.18 -5.71 -8.05
CA SER A 94 2.25 -4.60 -8.25
C SER A 94 1.18 -4.91 -9.30
N THR A 95 1.54 -5.65 -10.35
CA THR A 95 0.57 -6.11 -11.36
C THR A 95 -0.41 -7.12 -10.75
N ASP A 96 0.09 -8.09 -9.97
CA ASP A 96 -0.76 -9.05 -9.25
C ASP A 96 -1.72 -8.32 -8.29
N LEU A 97 -1.23 -7.31 -7.56
CA LEU A 97 -2.05 -6.48 -6.69
C LEU A 97 -3.18 -5.79 -7.46
N ALA A 98 -2.88 -5.18 -8.61
CA ALA A 98 -3.88 -4.51 -9.43
C ALA A 98 -4.95 -5.48 -9.96
N ILE A 99 -4.54 -6.68 -10.39
CA ILE A 99 -5.46 -7.74 -10.84
C ILE A 99 -6.38 -8.17 -9.71
N LEU A 100 -5.83 -8.41 -8.51
CA LEU A 100 -6.62 -8.82 -7.35
C LEU A 100 -7.59 -7.72 -6.88
N ALA A 101 -7.18 -6.45 -6.95
CA ALA A 101 -8.06 -5.33 -6.64
C ALA A 101 -9.26 -5.27 -7.60
N ASP A 102 -9.02 -5.40 -8.90
CA ASP A 102 -10.07 -5.46 -9.93
C ASP A 102 -10.97 -6.72 -9.80
N GLU A 103 -10.41 -7.87 -9.41
CA GLU A 103 -11.20 -9.06 -9.06
C GLU A 103 -12.12 -8.78 -7.86
N PHE A 104 -11.59 -8.12 -6.81
CA PHE A 104 -12.35 -7.74 -5.63
C PHE A 104 -13.54 -6.84 -6.01
N THR A 105 -13.33 -5.78 -6.78
CA THR A 105 -14.41 -4.84 -7.14
C THR A 105 -15.50 -5.50 -7.97
N ARG A 106 -15.13 -6.34 -8.94
CA ARG A 106 -16.10 -7.06 -9.80
C ARG A 106 -16.95 -8.06 -9.05
N SER A 107 -16.49 -8.55 -7.90
CA SER A 107 -17.24 -9.50 -7.09
C SER A 107 -18.34 -8.85 -6.23
N LEU A 108 -18.22 -7.56 -5.91
CA LEU A 108 -19.11 -6.86 -4.97
C LEU A 108 -20.59 -6.90 -5.40
N PRO A 109 -20.97 -6.67 -6.68
CA PRO A 109 -22.36 -6.73 -7.11
C PRO A 109 -22.96 -8.14 -6.96
N THR A 110 -22.18 -9.17 -7.27
CA THR A 110 -22.62 -10.57 -7.11
C THR A 110 -22.84 -10.91 -5.64
N LEU A 111 -21.93 -10.47 -4.77
CA LEU A 111 -22.04 -10.71 -3.34
C LEU A 111 -23.28 -10.03 -2.74
N ARG A 112 -23.56 -8.79 -3.17
CA ARG A 112 -24.75 -8.04 -2.78
C ARG A 112 -26.04 -8.75 -3.21
N ALA A 113 -26.13 -9.16 -4.47
CA ALA A 113 -27.30 -9.89 -4.98
C ALA A 113 -27.55 -11.22 -4.22
N GLN A 114 -26.48 -11.89 -3.82
CA GLN A 114 -26.59 -13.10 -2.99
C GLN A 114 -27.01 -12.83 -1.55
N ALA A 115 -26.58 -11.70 -0.98
CA ALA A 115 -27.03 -11.28 0.34
C ALA A 115 -28.52 -10.89 0.34
N GLU A 116 -28.98 -10.16 -0.68
CA GLU A 116 -30.37 -9.73 -0.83
C GLU A 116 -31.34 -10.90 -1.07
N SER A 117 -30.90 -11.95 -1.77
CA SER A 117 -31.75 -13.11 -2.08
C SER A 117 -31.85 -14.14 -0.94
N ARG A 118 -31.15 -13.92 0.20
CA ARG A 118 -31.13 -14.87 1.32
C ARG A 118 -32.18 -14.58 2.38
N ALA A 119 -32.71 -15.66 2.95
CA ALA A 119 -33.58 -15.59 4.11
C ALA A 119 -32.79 -15.12 5.35
N PRO A 120 -33.42 -14.33 6.26
CA PRO A 120 -32.81 -13.96 7.53
C PRO A 120 -32.34 -15.20 8.31
N GLY A 121 -31.06 -15.22 8.72
CA GLY A 121 -30.45 -16.33 9.47
C GLY A 121 -29.91 -17.49 8.63
N ALA A 122 -29.94 -17.40 7.29
CA ALA A 122 -29.23 -18.34 6.43
C ALA A 122 -27.70 -18.27 6.68
N PRO A 123 -26.96 -19.39 6.52
CA PRO A 123 -25.51 -19.39 6.65
C PRO A 123 -24.86 -18.43 5.65
N THR A 124 -23.63 -17.98 5.94
CA THR A 124 -22.86 -17.06 5.08
C THR A 124 -22.61 -17.65 3.68
N PRO A 125 -22.68 -16.86 2.60
CA PRO A 125 -22.36 -17.35 1.26
C PRO A 125 -20.95 -17.89 1.10
N PRO A 126 -20.73 -19.01 0.38
CA PRO A 126 -19.39 -19.45 0.03
C PRO A 126 -18.58 -18.38 -0.71
N GLU A 127 -19.25 -17.46 -1.40
CA GLU A 127 -18.67 -16.33 -2.12
C GLU A 127 -18.09 -15.26 -1.19
N VAL A 128 -18.60 -15.12 0.04
CA VAL A 128 -17.96 -14.26 1.07
C VAL A 128 -16.55 -14.78 1.36
N TYR A 129 -16.40 -16.09 1.56
CA TYR A 129 -15.08 -16.68 1.83
C TYR A 129 -14.12 -16.57 0.64
N GLN A 130 -14.65 -16.61 -0.60
CA GLN A 130 -13.83 -16.37 -1.78
C GLN A 130 -13.32 -14.93 -1.81
N LEU A 131 -14.19 -13.96 -1.49
CA LEU A 131 -13.80 -12.56 -1.43
C LEU A 131 -12.83 -12.26 -0.29
N GLU A 132 -13.03 -12.88 0.88
CA GLU A 132 -12.07 -12.82 1.99
C GLU A 132 -10.70 -13.37 1.58
N ALA A 133 -10.66 -14.45 0.81
CA ALA A 133 -9.41 -15.00 0.28
C ALA A 133 -8.74 -14.05 -0.72
N VAL A 134 -9.51 -13.38 -1.59
CA VAL A 134 -8.99 -12.31 -2.48
C VAL A 134 -8.39 -11.19 -1.63
N ASN A 135 -9.11 -10.71 -0.62
CA ASN A 135 -8.65 -9.65 0.28
C ASN A 135 -7.37 -10.04 1.04
N ALA A 136 -7.27 -11.28 1.51
CA ALA A 136 -6.06 -11.78 2.15
C ALA A 136 -4.86 -11.78 1.18
N ARG A 137 -5.08 -12.13 -0.09
CA ARG A 137 -4.02 -12.04 -1.13
C ARG A 137 -3.62 -10.60 -1.41
N ILE A 138 -4.56 -9.66 -1.43
CA ILE A 138 -4.27 -8.22 -1.58
C ILE A 138 -3.37 -7.75 -0.43
N ALA A 139 -3.73 -8.08 0.81
CA ALA A 139 -2.95 -7.74 1.99
C ALA A 139 -1.53 -8.34 1.95
N ASP A 140 -1.38 -9.59 1.51
CA ASP A 140 -0.08 -10.22 1.29
C ASP A 140 0.77 -9.44 0.28
N LYS A 141 0.21 -9.08 -0.88
CA LYS A 141 0.95 -8.31 -1.90
C LYS A 141 1.40 -6.94 -1.38
N LEU A 142 0.53 -6.23 -0.66
CA LEU A 142 0.86 -4.95 -0.03
C LEU A 142 1.99 -5.10 1.00
N SER A 143 1.94 -6.14 1.85
CA SER A 143 3.01 -6.43 2.81
C SER A 143 4.33 -6.70 2.11
N ARG A 144 4.34 -7.54 1.08
CA ARG A 144 5.56 -7.88 0.35
C ARG A 144 6.16 -6.68 -0.38
N LEU A 145 5.32 -5.81 -0.95
CA LEU A 145 5.75 -4.55 -1.54
C LEU A 145 6.35 -3.60 -0.49
N HIS A 146 5.74 -3.54 0.70
CA HIS A 146 6.27 -2.77 1.82
C HIS A 146 7.63 -3.31 2.28
N ASP A 147 7.74 -4.61 2.55
CA ASP A 147 8.96 -5.26 3.03
C ASP A 147 10.12 -5.13 2.03
N ALA A 148 9.82 -5.14 0.72
CA ALA A 148 10.83 -4.95 -0.31
C ALA A 148 11.37 -3.52 -0.40
N CYS A 149 10.64 -2.53 0.13
CA CYS A 149 10.92 -1.10 -0.02
C CYS A 149 10.98 -0.33 1.32
N SER A 150 11.09 -1.04 2.45
CA SER A 150 11.23 -0.51 3.81
C SER A 150 12.66 -0.05 4.13
#